data_AF-A0AAD8WI52-F1
#
_entry.id   AF-A0AAD8WI52-F1
#
_cell.length_a   1.000
_cell.length_b   1.000
_cell.length_c   1.000
_cell.angle_alpha   90.00
_cell.angle_beta   90.00
_cell.angle_gamma   90.00
#
_symmetry.space_group_name_H-M   'P 1'
#
loop_
_entity.id
_entity.type
_entity.pdbx_description
1 polymer ?
#
loop_
_entity_poly.entity_id
_entity_poly.type
_entity_poly.pdbx_seq_one_letter_code
_entity_poly.pdbx_strand_id
1 'polypeptide(L)'
;MDLNERLNRFKLQQERCQASLSSIAATRTPSSAPTKPQQYAPRPSAPAPAVRFSDDTARLQKMHVINEATYVDIAGNIAVFENLRTNPKVHFDGRCLFSYKPTHGVTGKDELLALIRRFCDGITVKEVEDAYPSVLDDLQALKSSGDIYLLSGEQDIVFPNDPKSRVELDTELKKLFYEIKLPKDMLDIEKDLRRNGEKPVTDTAKRRAAAEIFGKPSKPKKARKKQRGITSRTRITNVHLPGLLELPMDTKDFM
;
A
#
# COMPACT_ATOMS: atom_id res chain seq x y z
N MET A 1 6.25 24.74 44.45
CA MET A 1 6.22 25.59 43.24
C MET A 1 4.77 25.87 42.93
N ASP A 2 4.36 27.10 43.16
CA ASP A 2 2.97 27.55 43.18
C ASP A 2 2.36 27.50 41.78
N LEU A 3 1.08 27.12 41.68
CA LEU A 3 0.35 27.03 40.40
C LEU A 3 0.36 28.38 39.66
N ASN A 4 0.38 29.46 40.43
CA ASN A 4 0.45 30.83 39.93
C ASN A 4 1.76 31.11 39.16
N GLU A 5 2.87 30.50 39.59
CA GLU A 5 4.17 30.68 38.94
C GLU A 5 4.23 29.93 37.59
N ARG A 6 3.62 28.74 37.51
CA ARG A 6 3.48 28.00 36.25
C ARG A 6 2.59 28.75 35.25
N LEU A 7 1.49 29.33 35.71
CA LEU A 7 0.59 30.11 34.85
C LEU A 7 1.27 31.37 34.31
N ASN A 8 2.08 32.05 35.14
CA ASN A 8 2.84 33.22 34.70
C ASN A 8 3.92 32.86 33.68
N ARG A 9 4.62 31.73 33.85
CA ARG A 9 5.60 31.25 32.86
C ARG A 9 4.94 30.91 31.53
N PHE A 10 3.75 30.30 31.56
CA PHE A 10 3.00 29.97 30.35
C PHE A 10 2.53 31.23 29.60
N LYS A 11 2.00 32.23 30.32
CA LYS A 11 1.61 33.53 29.73
C LYS A 11 2.80 34.26 29.12
N LEU A 12 3.94 34.30 29.82
CA LEU A 12 5.16 34.92 29.32
C LEU A 12 5.69 34.22 28.05
N GLN A 13 5.53 32.90 27.96
CA GLN A 13 5.89 32.13 26.77
C GLN A 13 4.96 32.47 25.59
N GLN A 14 3.65 32.65 25.83
CA GLN A 14 2.73 33.08 24.77
C GLN A 14 3.07 34.48 24.24
N GLU A 15 3.38 35.44 25.11
CA GLU A 15 3.76 36.81 24.70
C GLU A 15 5.06 36.83 23.89
N ARG A 16 6.07 36.03 24.27
CA ARG A 16 7.30 35.87 23.50
C ARG A 16 7.06 35.33 22.09
N CYS A 17 6.16 34.36 21.95
CA CYS A 17 5.81 33.81 20.64
C CYS A 17 5.12 34.86 19.75
N GLN A 18 4.22 35.68 20.33
CA GLN A 18 3.54 36.74 19.59
C GLN A 18 4.49 37.89 19.20
N ALA A 19 5.40 38.30 20.10
CA ALA A 19 6.39 39.33 19.81
C ALA A 19 7.33 38.94 18.65
N SER A 20 7.72 37.66 18.58
CA SER A 20 8.53 37.13 17.47
C SER A 20 7.79 37.26 16.12
N LEU A 21 6.49 36.92 16.07
CA LEU A 21 5.69 37.03 14.86
C LEU A 21 5.51 38.49 14.39
N SER A 22 5.32 39.43 15.33
CA SER A 22 5.20 40.86 15.02
C SER A 22 6.49 41.46 14.46
N SER A 23 7.67 41.00 14.92
CA SER A 23 8.97 41.44 14.40
C SER A 23 9.24 40.98 12.97
N ILE A 24 8.71 39.80 12.58
CA ILE A 24 8.81 39.26 11.22
C ILE A 24 7.88 40.01 10.26
N ALA A 25 6.72 40.50 10.74
CA ALA A 25 5.83 41.32 9.94
C ALA A 25 6.38 42.74 9.70
N ALA A 26 7.09 43.32 10.67
CA ALA A 26 7.65 44.67 10.57
C ALA A 26 8.89 44.79 9.66
N THR A 27 9.55 43.68 9.31
CA THR A 27 10.74 43.67 8.42
C THR A 27 10.39 43.54 6.94
N ARG A 28 9.10 43.52 6.58
CA ARG A 28 8.64 43.57 5.19
C ARG A 28 8.13 44.97 4.85
N THR A 29 9.03 45.87 4.47
CA THR A 29 8.65 47.12 3.80
C THR A 29 8.74 46.96 2.27
N PRO A 30 7.75 47.44 1.51
CA PRO A 30 7.82 47.60 0.07
C PRO A 30 8.48 48.94 -0.25
N SER A 31 9.55 48.95 -1.06
CA SER A 31 10.17 50.19 -1.54
C SER A 31 10.02 50.32 -3.06
N SER A 32 9.24 51.33 -3.46
CA SER A 32 9.23 52.03 -4.75
C SER A 32 10.12 53.28 -4.60
N ALA A 33 10.92 53.83 -5.53
CA ALA A 33 10.91 53.93 -7.00
C ALA A 33 12.31 54.47 -7.49
N PRO A 34 12.45 55.15 -8.65
CA PRO A 34 12.74 54.62 -9.99
C PRO A 34 14.16 54.99 -10.49
N THR A 35 14.80 54.13 -11.32
CA THR A 35 15.97 54.54 -12.11
C THR A 35 15.98 53.82 -13.47
N LYS A 36 16.35 54.57 -14.51
CA LYS A 36 16.24 54.26 -15.95
C LYS A 36 16.81 52.88 -16.34
N PRO A 37 16.26 52.23 -17.38
CA PRO A 37 16.66 50.88 -17.78
C PRO A 37 18.01 50.88 -18.50
N GLN A 38 19.03 50.32 -17.85
CA GLN A 38 20.20 49.77 -18.56
C GLN A 38 19.85 48.33 -18.97
N GLN A 39 19.72 48.12 -20.28
CA GLN A 39 19.52 46.79 -20.86
C GLN A 39 20.71 45.90 -20.54
N TYR A 40 20.51 44.95 -19.62
CA TYR A 40 21.25 43.70 -19.61
C TYR A 40 20.26 42.60 -19.98
N ALA A 41 20.46 42.00 -21.15
CA ALA A 41 19.69 40.85 -21.58
C ALA A 41 19.82 39.73 -20.54
N PRO A 42 18.73 39.15 -20.04
CA PRO A 42 18.81 37.96 -19.21
C PRO A 42 19.29 36.81 -20.10
N ARG A 43 20.45 36.25 -19.75
CA ARG A 43 20.90 34.94 -20.24
C ARG A 43 19.80 33.93 -19.89
N PRO A 44 19.34 33.08 -20.81
CA PRO A 44 18.37 32.04 -20.46
C PRO A 44 19.05 31.11 -19.45
N SER A 45 18.64 31.17 -18.19
CA SER A 45 18.91 30.10 -17.24
C SER A 45 18.11 28.91 -17.74
N ALA A 46 18.77 28.05 -18.51
CA ALA A 46 18.23 26.74 -18.85
C ALA A 46 17.70 26.12 -17.55
N PRO A 47 16.49 25.52 -17.55
CA PRO A 47 16.06 24.73 -16.41
C PRO A 47 17.18 23.74 -16.11
N ALA A 48 17.62 23.67 -14.86
CA ALA A 48 18.50 22.60 -14.43
C ALA A 48 17.89 21.30 -14.97
N PRO A 49 18.63 20.50 -15.75
CA PRO A 49 18.07 19.25 -16.23
C PRO A 49 17.64 18.49 -14.98
N ALA A 50 16.35 18.18 -14.89
CA ALA A 50 15.93 17.05 -14.09
C ALA A 50 16.91 15.95 -14.48
N VAL A 51 17.66 15.41 -13.52
CA VAL A 51 18.56 14.28 -13.76
C VAL A 51 17.63 13.14 -14.13
N ARG A 52 17.24 13.10 -15.41
CA ARG A 52 16.55 11.98 -15.99
C ARG A 52 17.63 10.91 -16.04
N PHE A 53 17.40 9.82 -15.33
CA PHE A 53 18.21 8.61 -15.48
C PHE A 53 18.05 8.19 -16.93
N SER A 54 18.94 8.68 -17.78
CA SER A 54 18.93 8.47 -19.23
C SER A 54 19.27 7.00 -19.50
N ASP A 55 18.96 6.53 -20.69
CA ASP A 55 19.31 5.19 -21.20
C ASP A 55 20.82 4.87 -21.07
N ASP A 56 21.66 5.89 -20.90
CA ASP A 56 23.10 5.79 -20.62
C ASP A 56 23.43 5.12 -19.28
N THR A 57 22.51 5.13 -18.31
CA THR A 57 22.70 4.53 -16.97
C THR A 57 22.38 3.04 -16.92
N ALA A 58 21.58 2.54 -17.87
CA ALA A 58 21.33 1.11 -18.04
C ALA A 58 22.56 0.38 -18.64
N ARG A 59 23.51 1.13 -19.20
CA ARG A 59 24.75 0.56 -19.76
C ARG A 59 25.73 0.26 -18.63
N LEU A 60 26.40 -0.88 -18.75
CA LEU A 60 27.55 -1.23 -17.91
C LEU A 60 28.62 -0.14 -18.06
N GLN A 61 28.81 0.67 -17.02
CA GLN A 61 29.82 1.71 -16.99
C GLN A 61 31.03 1.24 -16.19
N LYS A 62 32.21 1.48 -16.77
CA LYS A 62 33.49 1.27 -16.07
C LYS A 62 33.65 2.35 -15.02
N MET A 63 34.22 1.98 -13.89
CA MET A 63 34.51 2.90 -12.79
C MET A 63 35.25 4.17 -13.23
N HIS A 64 36.18 4.08 -14.17
CA HIS A 64 36.90 5.24 -14.73
C HIS A 64 35.96 6.28 -15.37
N VAL A 65 34.96 5.84 -16.13
CA VAL A 65 34.02 6.74 -16.82
C VAL A 65 33.15 7.47 -15.79
N ILE A 66 32.76 6.78 -14.72
CA ILE A 66 32.00 7.37 -13.62
C ILE A 66 32.87 8.35 -12.84
N ASN A 67 34.14 8.01 -12.58
CA ASN A 67 35.11 8.90 -11.94
C ASN A 67 35.32 10.18 -12.76
N GLU A 68 35.42 10.09 -14.09
CA GLU A 68 35.56 11.25 -14.98
C GLU A 68 34.29 12.12 -14.98
N ALA A 69 33.11 11.52 -14.97
CA ALA A 69 31.84 12.24 -14.99
C ALA A 69 31.51 12.92 -13.65
N THR A 70 31.84 12.26 -12.54
CA THR A 70 31.52 12.74 -11.18
C THR A 70 32.69 13.43 -10.49
N TYR A 71 33.90 13.35 -11.05
CA TYR A 71 35.15 13.83 -10.46
C TYR A 71 35.44 13.26 -9.07
N VAL A 72 34.90 12.07 -8.77
CA VAL A 72 35.10 11.35 -7.50
C VAL A 72 35.85 10.06 -7.79
N ASP A 73 36.95 9.80 -7.09
CA ASP A 73 37.64 8.53 -7.19
C ASP A 73 36.94 7.44 -6.38
N ILE A 74 36.19 6.59 -7.07
CA ILE A 74 35.46 5.45 -6.48
C ILE A 74 36.44 4.34 -6.02
N ALA A 75 37.64 4.24 -6.61
CA ALA A 75 38.64 3.25 -6.21
C ALA A 75 39.28 3.60 -4.86
N GLY A 76 39.69 4.87 -4.73
CA GLY A 76 40.37 5.37 -3.54
C GLY A 76 39.44 5.58 -2.35
N ASN A 77 38.14 5.82 -2.58
CA ASN A 77 37.17 6.03 -1.52
C ASN A 77 36.36 4.77 -1.20
N ILE A 78 36.87 4.00 -0.22
CA ILE A 78 36.26 2.75 0.26
C ILE A 78 34.80 2.97 0.72
N ALA A 79 34.49 4.12 1.34
CA ALA A 79 33.14 4.40 1.83
C ALA A 79 32.14 4.57 0.67
N VAL A 80 32.55 5.25 -0.41
CA VAL A 80 31.71 5.39 -1.61
C VAL A 80 31.50 4.03 -2.28
N PHE A 81 32.56 3.23 -2.36
CA PHE A 81 32.49 1.88 -2.93
C PHE A 81 31.53 0.96 -2.16
N GLU A 82 31.60 0.91 -0.82
CA GLU A 82 30.68 0.11 -0.02
C GLU A 82 29.23 0.63 -0.10
N ASN A 83 29.03 1.95 -0.16
CA ASN A 83 27.69 2.53 -0.34
C ASN A 83 27.09 2.19 -1.71
N LEU A 84 27.89 2.20 -2.77
CA LEU A 84 27.47 1.76 -4.11
C LEU A 84 27.11 0.28 -4.12
N ARG A 85 27.87 -0.56 -3.40
CA ARG A 85 27.59 -1.99 -3.28
C ARG A 85 26.35 -2.29 -2.43
N THR A 86 26.06 -1.45 -1.45
CA THR A 86 24.89 -1.58 -0.57
C THR A 86 23.61 -1.09 -1.23
N ASN A 87 23.71 -0.26 -2.28
CA ASN A 87 22.55 0.33 -2.93
C ASN A 87 21.72 -0.70 -3.73
N PRO A 88 20.41 -0.87 -3.46
CA PRO A 88 19.56 -1.85 -4.14
C PRO A 88 19.39 -1.59 -5.65
N LYS A 89 19.65 -0.36 -6.11
CA LYS A 89 19.53 0.06 -7.51
C LYS A 89 20.85 -0.06 -8.30
N VAL A 90 21.92 -0.54 -7.68
CA VAL A 90 23.23 -0.70 -8.33
C VAL A 90 23.62 -2.17 -8.33
N HIS A 91 24.01 -2.67 -9.49
CA HIS A 91 24.59 -4.00 -9.63
C HIS A 91 26.09 -3.89 -9.90
N PHE A 92 26.87 -4.75 -9.25
CA PHE A 92 28.33 -4.79 -9.34
C PHE A 92 28.80 -6.14 -9.88
N ASP A 93 29.44 -6.14 -11.07
CA ASP A 93 29.89 -7.37 -11.77
C ASP A 93 31.24 -7.91 -11.28
N GLY A 94 31.72 -7.48 -10.10
CA GLY A 94 33.00 -7.92 -9.53
C GLY A 94 34.27 -7.36 -10.22
N ARG A 95 34.16 -6.86 -11.45
CA ARG A 95 35.26 -6.35 -12.30
C ARG A 95 35.26 -4.82 -12.45
N CYS A 96 34.87 -4.08 -11.39
CA CYS A 96 34.78 -2.61 -11.39
C CYS A 96 33.76 -2.04 -12.41
N LEU A 97 32.76 -2.83 -12.77
CA LEU A 97 31.66 -2.43 -13.63
C LEU A 97 30.40 -2.25 -12.77
N PHE A 98 29.80 -1.07 -12.88
CA PHE A 98 28.53 -0.75 -12.25
C PHE A 98 27.45 -0.67 -13.32
N SER A 99 26.29 -1.25 -13.04
CA SER A 99 25.11 -1.12 -13.88
C SER A 99 23.90 -0.74 -13.04
N TYR A 100 22.98 0.02 -13.62
CA TYR A 100 21.70 0.30 -12.98
C TYR A 100 20.84 -0.96 -12.92
N LYS A 101 20.23 -1.19 -11.77
CA LYS A 101 19.25 -2.25 -11.55
C LYS A 101 17.89 -1.60 -11.32
N PRO A 102 17.00 -1.55 -12.33
CA PRO A 102 15.65 -1.08 -12.13
C PRO A 102 14.90 -2.03 -11.17
N THR A 103 13.89 -1.50 -10.48
CA THR A 103 13.05 -2.28 -9.56
C THR A 103 12.46 -3.51 -10.24
N HIS A 104 12.00 -3.32 -11.48
CA HIS A 104 11.49 -4.37 -12.34
C HIS A 104 12.31 -4.37 -13.63
N GLY A 105 13.00 -5.47 -13.94
CA GLY A 105 13.81 -5.62 -15.15
C GLY A 105 12.99 -5.89 -16.41
N VAL A 106 11.94 -5.09 -16.63
CA VAL A 106 11.09 -5.17 -17.82
C VAL A 106 11.60 -4.20 -18.86
N THR A 107 11.72 -4.67 -20.10
CA THR A 107 12.27 -3.89 -21.22
C THR A 107 11.25 -3.62 -22.30
N GLY A 108 10.09 -4.27 -22.24
CA GLY A 108 9.03 -4.10 -23.22
C GLY A 108 7.63 -4.36 -22.68
N LYS A 109 6.64 -3.96 -23.50
CA LYS A 109 5.21 -4.04 -23.20
C LYS A 109 4.73 -5.46 -22.83
N ASP A 110 5.22 -6.48 -23.54
CA ASP A 110 4.81 -7.87 -23.29
C ASP A 110 5.36 -8.40 -21.96
N GLU A 111 6.60 -8.03 -21.62
CA GLU A 111 7.22 -8.37 -20.33
C GLU A 111 6.52 -7.64 -19.18
N LEU A 112 6.13 -6.38 -19.40
CA LEU A 112 5.33 -5.60 -18.45
C LEU A 112 3.97 -6.26 -18.20
N LEU A 113 3.28 -6.70 -19.25
CA LEU A 113 2.01 -7.42 -19.10
C LEU A 113 2.19 -8.77 -18.39
N ALA A 114 3.26 -9.50 -18.68
CA ALA A 114 3.60 -10.74 -17.99
C ALA A 114 3.90 -10.51 -16.50
N LEU A 115 4.57 -9.40 -16.17
CA LEU A 115 4.84 -8.97 -14.81
C LEU A 115 3.53 -8.65 -14.07
N ILE A 116 2.68 -7.81 -14.66
CA ILE A 116 1.39 -7.41 -14.07
C ILE A 116 0.48 -8.62 -13.83
N ARG A 117 0.50 -9.62 -14.71
CA ARG A 117 -0.25 -10.88 -14.52
C ARG A 117 0.28 -11.75 -13.38
N ARG A 118 1.57 -11.67 -13.05
CA ARG A 118 2.17 -12.38 -11.92
C ARG A 118 1.86 -11.71 -10.59
N PHE A 119 1.76 -10.38 -10.58
CA PHE A 119 1.45 -9.60 -9.38
C PHE A 119 -0.06 -9.36 -9.27
N CYS A 120 -0.76 -10.26 -8.57
CA CYS A 120 -2.20 -10.12 -8.30
C CYS A 120 -2.54 -8.92 -7.40
N ASP A 121 -1.59 -8.48 -6.58
CA ASP A 121 -1.79 -7.41 -5.58
C ASP A 121 -1.65 -6.00 -6.18
N GLY A 122 -1.29 -5.91 -7.46
CA GLY A 122 -1.09 -4.66 -8.17
C GLY A 122 0.33 -4.11 -8.05
N ILE A 123 0.74 -3.31 -9.03
CA ILE A 123 2.08 -2.71 -9.10
C ILE A 123 1.93 -1.19 -9.13
N THR A 124 2.71 -0.48 -8.31
CA THR A 124 2.72 0.98 -8.31
C THR A 124 3.49 1.52 -9.52
N VAL A 125 2.93 2.51 -10.22
CA VAL A 125 3.53 3.09 -11.44
C VAL A 125 4.95 3.61 -11.20
N LYS A 126 5.26 4.16 -10.01
CA LYS A 126 6.60 4.64 -9.63
C LYS A 126 7.70 3.56 -9.73
N GLU A 127 7.34 2.30 -9.49
CA GLU A 127 8.31 1.20 -9.57
C GLU A 127 8.56 0.76 -11.01
N VAL A 128 7.56 0.97 -11.88
CA VAL A 128 7.58 0.58 -13.29
C VAL A 128 8.16 1.69 -14.16
N GLU A 129 7.89 2.96 -13.84
CA GLU A 129 8.39 4.14 -14.56
C GLU A 129 9.93 4.14 -14.68
N ASP A 130 10.59 3.54 -13.68
CA ASP A 130 12.04 3.41 -13.60
C ASP A 130 12.64 2.31 -14.51
N ALA A 131 11.81 1.45 -15.10
CA ALA A 131 12.27 0.32 -15.89
C ALA A 131 12.75 0.73 -17.29
N TYR A 132 11.95 1.52 -18.01
CA TYR A 132 12.28 2.02 -19.35
C TYR A 132 11.49 3.31 -19.69
N PRO A 133 11.99 4.19 -20.57
CA PRO A 133 11.42 5.52 -20.76
C PRO A 133 10.03 5.57 -21.39
N SER A 134 9.62 4.54 -22.16
CA SER A 134 8.31 4.46 -22.82
C SER A 134 7.22 3.77 -21.99
N VAL A 135 7.46 3.49 -20.71
CA VAL A 135 6.52 2.80 -19.81
C VAL A 135 5.16 3.49 -19.74
N LEU A 136 5.13 4.82 -19.66
CA LEU A 136 3.88 5.56 -19.50
C LEU A 136 2.97 5.41 -20.72
N ASP A 137 3.55 5.48 -21.92
CA ASP A 137 2.83 5.29 -23.18
C ASP A 137 2.33 3.85 -23.31
N ASP A 138 3.16 2.87 -22.94
CA ASP A 138 2.78 1.46 -22.96
C ASP A 138 1.68 1.13 -21.95
N LEU A 139 1.73 1.70 -20.73
CA LEU A 139 0.67 1.58 -19.74
C LEU A 139 -0.64 2.19 -20.25
N GLN A 140 -0.58 3.36 -20.88
CA GLN A 140 -1.76 3.97 -21.48
C GLN A 140 -2.30 3.13 -22.66
N ALA A 141 -1.42 2.55 -23.47
CA ALA A 141 -1.81 1.64 -24.54
C ALA A 141 -2.47 0.36 -23.99
N LEU A 142 -1.93 -0.23 -22.91
CA LEU A 142 -2.48 -1.40 -22.23
C LEU A 142 -3.82 -1.11 -21.54
N LYS A 143 -3.99 0.12 -21.02
CA LYS A 143 -5.27 0.59 -20.48
C LYS A 143 -6.31 0.73 -21.60
N SER A 144 -5.89 1.24 -22.75
CA SER A 144 -6.76 1.46 -23.91
C SER A 144 -7.15 0.14 -24.59
N SER A 145 -6.27 -0.85 -24.60
CA SER A 145 -6.57 -2.21 -25.05
C SER A 145 -7.44 -2.99 -24.05
N GLY A 146 -7.61 -2.47 -22.82
CA GLY A 146 -8.36 -3.12 -21.76
C GLY A 146 -7.67 -4.36 -21.18
N ASP A 147 -6.34 -4.47 -21.32
CA ASP A 147 -5.56 -5.57 -20.75
C ASP A 147 -5.19 -5.33 -19.28
N ILE A 148 -5.22 -4.07 -18.83
CA ILE A 148 -4.90 -3.67 -17.45
C ILE A 148 -5.94 -2.69 -16.90
N TYR A 149 -6.10 -2.67 -15.58
CA TYR A 149 -6.81 -1.62 -14.86
C TYR A 149 -5.81 -0.66 -14.21
N LEU A 150 -5.89 0.61 -14.55
CA LEU A 150 -5.14 1.68 -13.88
C LEU A 150 -6.07 2.39 -12.89
N LEU A 151 -5.78 2.26 -11.60
CA LEU A 151 -6.48 2.98 -10.54
C LEU A 151 -5.63 4.17 -10.11
N SER A 152 -6.13 5.37 -10.39
CA SER A 152 -5.52 6.61 -9.92
C SER A 152 -6.09 6.98 -8.56
N GLY A 153 -5.29 6.74 -7.51
CA GLY A 153 -5.54 7.17 -6.13
C GLY A 153 -4.45 8.14 -5.66
N GLU A 154 -3.94 7.95 -4.44
CA GLU A 154 -2.73 8.64 -3.97
C GLU A 154 -1.47 8.14 -4.68
N GLN A 155 -1.50 6.88 -5.10
CA GLN A 155 -0.50 6.25 -5.93
C GLN A 155 -1.26 5.62 -7.10
N ASP A 156 -0.74 5.80 -8.30
CA ASP A 156 -1.27 5.10 -9.46
C ASP A 156 -0.86 3.62 -9.34
N ILE A 157 -1.85 2.73 -9.22
CA ILE A 157 -1.65 1.28 -9.09
C ILE A 157 -2.22 0.59 -10.33
N VAL A 158 -1.45 -0.33 -10.87
CA VAL A 158 -1.77 -1.12 -12.05
C VAL A 158 -2.17 -2.52 -11.63
N PHE A 159 -3.35 -2.96 -12.06
CA PHE A 159 -3.87 -4.32 -11.83
C PHE A 159 -4.04 -5.09 -13.14
N PRO A 160 -3.86 -6.41 -13.13
CA PRO A 160 -4.17 -7.25 -14.29
C PRO A 160 -5.68 -7.28 -14.56
N ASN A 161 -6.07 -7.15 -15.83
CA ASN A 161 -7.43 -7.47 -16.26
C ASN A 161 -7.43 -8.84 -16.94
N ASP A 162 -8.25 -9.76 -16.44
CA ASP A 162 -8.42 -11.05 -17.08
C ASP A 162 -9.28 -10.93 -18.36
N PRO A 163 -8.97 -11.67 -19.43
CA PRO A 163 -9.77 -11.65 -20.65
C PRO A 163 -11.20 -12.20 -20.43
N LYS A 164 -11.42 -12.98 -19.37
CA LYS A 164 -12.74 -13.52 -18.99
C LYS A 164 -13.69 -12.45 -18.44
N SER A 165 -13.16 -11.34 -17.93
CA SER A 165 -13.96 -10.23 -17.40
C SER A 165 -14.37 -9.20 -18.46
N ARG A 166 -14.04 -9.43 -19.74
CA ARG A 166 -14.47 -8.56 -20.85
C ARG A 166 -15.93 -8.82 -21.19
N VAL A 167 -16.82 -8.17 -20.45
CA VAL A 167 -18.24 -8.07 -20.79
C VAL A 167 -18.51 -6.64 -21.22
N GLU A 168 -18.79 -6.45 -22.50
CA GLU A 168 -19.23 -5.17 -23.03
C GLU A 168 -20.68 -4.96 -22.57
N LEU A 169 -20.88 -3.95 -21.72
CA LEU A 169 -22.20 -3.54 -21.26
C LEU A 169 -22.52 -2.17 -21.84
N ASP A 170 -23.64 -2.10 -22.54
CA ASP A 170 -24.15 -0.86 -23.11
C ASP A 170 -24.37 0.20 -22.04
N THR A 171 -24.17 1.46 -22.43
CA THR A 171 -24.37 2.62 -21.56
C THR A 171 -25.80 2.73 -21.06
N GLU A 172 -26.78 2.35 -21.89
CA GLU A 172 -28.19 2.30 -21.53
C GLU A 172 -28.48 1.23 -20.45
N LEU A 173 -27.90 0.04 -20.59
CA LEU A 173 -28.02 -1.04 -19.61
C LEU A 173 -27.39 -0.62 -18.26
N LYS A 174 -26.23 0.04 -18.30
CA LYS A 174 -25.60 0.60 -17.08
C LYS A 174 -26.51 1.62 -16.41
N LYS A 175 -27.10 2.54 -17.19
CA LYS A 175 -28.03 3.56 -16.66
C LYS A 175 -29.24 2.90 -16.02
N LEU A 176 -29.85 1.93 -16.69
CA LEU A 176 -30.98 1.17 -16.16
C LEU A 176 -30.62 0.47 -14.84
N PHE A 177 -29.45 -0.16 -14.78
CA PHE A 177 -28.98 -0.82 -13.57
C PHE A 177 -28.79 0.15 -12.39
N TYR A 178 -28.24 1.35 -12.62
CA TYR A 178 -28.10 2.36 -11.57
C TYR A 178 -29.44 2.99 -11.14
N GLU A 179 -30.41 3.05 -12.06
CA GLU A 179 -31.74 3.58 -11.78
C GLU A 179 -32.59 2.61 -10.93
N ILE A 180 -32.33 1.30 -11.04
CA ILE A 180 -32.94 0.28 -10.17
C ILE A 180 -32.42 0.48 -8.74
N LYS A 181 -33.22 1.14 -7.90
CA LYS A 181 -32.94 1.28 -6.46
C LYS A 181 -33.10 -0.07 -5.78
N LEU A 182 -32.01 -0.62 -5.26
CA LEU A 182 -32.09 -1.81 -4.41
C LEU A 182 -32.85 -1.46 -3.11
N PRO A 183 -33.86 -2.26 -2.71
CA PRO A 183 -34.50 -2.10 -1.43
C PRO A 183 -33.48 -2.27 -0.30
N LYS A 184 -33.45 -1.33 0.65
CA LYS A 184 -32.51 -1.36 1.79
C LYS A 184 -32.87 -2.42 2.82
N ASP A 185 -34.15 -2.78 2.89
CA ASP A 185 -34.70 -3.71 3.87
C ASP A 185 -34.93 -5.10 3.27
N MET A 186 -34.39 -6.12 3.94
CA MET A 186 -34.53 -7.52 3.53
C MET A 186 -36.00 -8.00 3.48
N LEU A 187 -36.87 -7.41 4.29
CA LEU A 187 -38.31 -7.73 4.27
C LEU A 187 -39.00 -7.25 2.99
N ASP A 188 -38.58 -6.11 2.45
CA ASP A 188 -39.17 -5.55 1.24
C ASP A 188 -38.69 -6.33 0.01
N ILE A 189 -37.42 -6.75 0.00
CA ILE A 189 -36.89 -7.70 -0.98
C ILE A 189 -37.70 -9.02 -0.95
N GLU A 190 -38.00 -9.56 0.24
CA GLU A 190 -38.80 -10.79 0.37
C GLU A 190 -40.25 -10.64 -0.08
N LYS A 191 -40.86 -9.47 0.16
CA LYS A 191 -42.22 -9.18 -0.33
C LYS A 191 -42.24 -9.07 -1.85
N ASP A 192 -41.27 -8.38 -2.44
CA ASP A 192 -41.18 -8.21 -3.90
C ASP A 192 -40.83 -9.53 -4.60
N LEU A 193 -39.93 -10.35 -4.02
CA LEU A 193 -39.65 -11.71 -4.50
C LEU A 193 -40.89 -12.60 -4.48
N ARG A 194 -41.67 -12.57 -3.39
CA ARG A 194 -42.93 -13.32 -3.27
C ARG A 194 -43.98 -12.82 -4.26
N ARG A 195 -44.06 -11.50 -4.48
CA ARG A 195 -44.95 -10.88 -5.46
C ARG A 195 -44.59 -11.30 -6.89
N ASN A 196 -43.30 -11.50 -7.16
CA ASN A 196 -42.78 -11.99 -8.44
C ASN A 196 -42.77 -13.53 -8.56
N GLY A 197 -43.25 -14.26 -7.53
CA GLY A 197 -43.37 -15.72 -7.55
C GLY A 197 -42.09 -16.49 -7.22
N GLU A 198 -40.99 -15.80 -6.89
CA GLU A 198 -39.74 -16.41 -6.46
C GLU A 198 -39.78 -16.73 -4.96
N LYS A 199 -39.34 -17.94 -4.58
CA LYS A 199 -39.26 -18.32 -3.17
C LYS A 199 -38.03 -17.65 -2.55
N PRO A 200 -38.19 -16.79 -1.54
CA PRO A 200 -37.04 -16.16 -0.92
C PRO A 200 -36.15 -17.20 -0.25
N VAL A 201 -34.85 -17.17 -0.56
CA VAL A 201 -33.84 -18.07 0.02
C VAL A 201 -33.71 -17.87 1.55
N THR A 202 -34.07 -16.68 2.02
CA THR A 202 -34.09 -16.33 3.44
C THR A 202 -35.51 -15.96 3.83
N ASP A 203 -36.01 -16.51 4.94
CA ASP A 203 -37.33 -16.19 5.50
C ASP A 203 -37.11 -15.23 6.69
N THR A 204 -36.65 -14.00 6.40
CA THR A 204 -36.29 -13.01 7.42
C THR A 204 -37.49 -12.54 8.22
N ALA A 205 -38.71 -12.60 7.67
CA ALA A 205 -39.94 -12.38 8.44
C ALA A 205 -40.06 -13.36 9.62
N LYS A 206 -39.86 -14.67 9.38
CA LYS A 206 -39.86 -15.68 10.44
C LYS A 206 -38.69 -15.49 11.40
N ARG A 207 -37.52 -15.07 10.90
CA ARG A 207 -36.33 -14.86 11.72
C ARG A 207 -36.43 -13.61 12.61
N ARG A 208 -37.03 -12.52 12.13
CA ARG A 208 -37.32 -11.30 12.90
C ARG A 208 -38.42 -11.58 13.94
N ALA A 209 -39.52 -12.22 13.56
CA ALA A 209 -40.57 -12.65 14.50
C ALA A 209 -40.02 -13.59 15.58
N ALA A 210 -39.18 -14.57 15.20
CA ALA A 210 -38.52 -15.45 16.17
C ALA A 210 -37.54 -14.71 17.08
N ALA A 211 -36.81 -13.71 16.59
CA ALA A 211 -35.90 -12.90 17.41
C ALA A 211 -36.63 -11.94 18.37
N GLU A 212 -37.86 -11.55 18.04
CA GLU A 212 -38.74 -10.73 18.88
C GLU A 212 -39.40 -11.58 19.98
N ILE A 213 -39.79 -12.81 19.65
CA ILE A 213 -40.39 -13.76 20.60
C ILE A 213 -39.34 -14.43 21.51
N PHE A 214 -38.17 -14.81 20.96
CA PHE A 214 -37.14 -15.57 21.69
C PHE A 214 -35.90 -14.75 22.07
N GLY A 215 -35.84 -13.46 21.72
CA GLY A 215 -34.62 -12.67 21.81
C GLY A 215 -33.56 -13.11 20.79
N LYS A 216 -32.51 -12.28 20.59
CA LYS A 216 -31.37 -12.63 19.71
C LYS A 216 -30.81 -14.00 20.14
N PRO A 217 -30.75 -15.01 19.26
CA PRO A 217 -30.09 -16.26 19.62
C PRO A 217 -28.63 -15.93 19.92
N SER A 218 -28.24 -16.03 21.19
CA SER A 218 -26.83 -16.00 21.55
C SER A 218 -26.14 -17.08 20.74
N LYS A 219 -25.02 -16.75 20.07
CA LYS A 219 -24.19 -17.72 19.35
C LYS A 219 -24.12 -19.01 20.18
N PRO A 220 -24.39 -20.20 19.60
CA PRO A 220 -24.29 -21.41 20.38
C PRO A 220 -22.89 -21.45 20.97
N LYS A 221 -22.78 -21.34 22.29
CA LYS A 221 -21.52 -21.55 22.99
C LYS A 221 -21.05 -22.90 22.47
N LYS A 222 -19.94 -22.92 21.72
CA LYS A 222 -19.32 -24.16 21.24
C LYS A 222 -19.26 -25.06 22.46
N ALA A 223 -20.11 -26.09 22.50
CA ALA A 223 -20.12 -27.02 23.61
C ALA A 223 -18.68 -27.51 23.69
N ARG A 224 -17.97 -27.20 24.80
CA ARG A 224 -16.62 -27.71 25.03
C ARG A 224 -16.73 -29.19 24.79
N LYS A 225 -16.11 -29.66 23.70
CA LYS A 225 -16.03 -31.08 23.35
C LYS A 225 -15.44 -31.72 24.59
N LYS A 226 -16.25 -32.38 25.43
CA LYS A 226 -15.74 -33.07 26.62
C LYS A 226 -14.66 -33.99 26.08
N GLN A 227 -13.41 -33.79 26.50
CA GLN A 227 -12.33 -34.73 26.19
C GLN A 227 -12.85 -36.09 26.64
N ARG A 228 -13.10 -36.97 25.67
CA ARG A 228 -13.43 -38.35 25.96
C ARG A 228 -12.15 -38.93 26.56
N GLY A 229 -12.09 -38.96 27.89
CA GLY A 229 -11.05 -39.69 28.61
C GLY A 229 -10.99 -41.11 28.07
N ILE A 230 -9.79 -41.66 28.04
CA ILE A 230 -9.52 -43.00 27.53
C ILE A 230 -10.39 -43.98 28.32
N THR A 231 -11.46 -44.48 27.70
CA THR A 231 -12.33 -45.46 28.34
C THR A 231 -11.57 -46.77 28.53
N SER A 232 -11.90 -47.57 29.56
CA SER A 232 -11.19 -48.82 29.92
C SER A 232 -11.11 -49.87 28.80
N ARG A 233 -11.81 -49.67 27.69
CA ARG A 233 -11.77 -50.51 26.49
C ARG A 233 -10.70 -50.13 25.47
N THR A 234 -9.98 -49.03 25.67
CA THR A 234 -8.95 -48.57 24.73
C THR A 234 -7.61 -49.19 25.13
N ARG A 235 -7.15 -50.22 24.41
CA ARG A 235 -5.83 -50.83 24.65
C ARG A 235 -4.72 -49.88 24.19
N ILE A 236 -4.05 -49.25 25.15
CA ILE A 236 -2.81 -48.50 24.93
C ILE A 236 -1.68 -49.53 24.82
N THR A 237 -1.03 -49.62 23.67
CA THR A 237 0.02 -50.61 23.37
C THR A 237 1.42 -50.19 23.81
N ASN A 238 1.57 -49.08 24.52
CA ASN A 238 2.87 -48.58 24.95
C ASN A 238 3.31 -49.23 26.27
N VAL A 239 3.78 -50.47 26.17
CA VAL A 239 4.25 -51.31 27.30
C VAL A 239 5.70 -50.97 27.73
N HIS A 240 6.30 -49.90 27.19
CA HIS A 240 7.74 -49.64 27.35
C HIS A 240 8.09 -48.31 28.07
N LEU A 241 7.09 -47.58 28.59
CA LEU A 241 7.29 -46.31 29.30
C LEU A 241 6.56 -46.32 30.66
N PRO A 242 7.09 -46.97 31.70
CA PRO A 242 6.38 -47.17 32.96
C PRO A 242 6.30 -45.92 33.87
N GLY A 243 6.77 -44.75 33.44
CA GLY A 243 6.83 -43.54 34.29
C GLY A 243 6.00 -42.34 33.82
N LEU A 244 5.29 -42.42 32.69
CA LEU A 244 4.67 -41.25 32.07
C LEU A 244 3.20 -41.01 32.47
N LEU A 245 2.60 -41.91 33.26
CA LEU A 245 1.16 -41.86 33.61
C LEU A 245 0.87 -41.81 35.11
N GLU A 246 1.88 -41.81 35.97
CA GLU A 246 1.68 -41.57 37.40
C GLU A 246 1.65 -40.06 37.67
N LEU A 247 0.45 -39.49 37.56
CA LEU A 247 0.16 -38.19 38.17
C LEU A 247 -0.01 -38.40 39.68
N PRO A 248 0.49 -37.47 40.53
CA PRO A 248 0.34 -37.59 41.97
C PRO A 248 -1.13 -37.52 42.35
N MET A 249 -1.59 -38.55 43.05
CA MET A 249 -2.92 -38.59 43.66
C MET A 249 -2.93 -37.60 44.82
N ASP A 250 -3.78 -36.57 44.73
CA ASP A 250 -4.14 -35.70 45.84
C ASP A 250 -4.71 -36.56 46.98
N THR A 251 -3.90 -36.81 48.01
CA THR A 251 -4.37 -37.30 49.31
C THR A 251 -5.07 -36.16 50.02
N LYS A 252 -6.38 -36.09 49.86
CA LYS A 252 -7.27 -35.43 50.82
C LYS A 252 -7.93 -36.47 51.71
N ASP A 253 -7.90 -36.14 53.00
CA ASP A 253 -8.75 -36.60 54.09
C ASP A 253 -8.21 -37.76 54.95
N PHE A 254 -7.28 -37.38 55.85
CA PHE A 254 -7.23 -37.90 57.22
C PHE A 254 -7.09 -36.71 58.20
N MET A 255 -8.22 -36.05 58.49
CA MET A 255 -8.71 -35.65 59.83
C MET A 255 -9.98 -34.82 59.68
#